data_AF-A0A2E3N9G6-F1
#
_entry.id   AF-A0A2E3N9G6-F1
#
_cell.length_a   1.000
_cell.length_b   1.000
_cell.length_c   1.000
_cell.angle_alpha   90.00
_cell.angle_beta   90.00
_cell.angle_gamma   90.00
#
_symmetry.space_group_name_H-M   'P 1'
#
loop_
_entity.id
_entity.type
_entity.pdbx_description
1 polymer ?
#
loop_
_entity_poly.entity_id
_entity_poly.type
_entity_poly.pdbx_seq_one_letter_code
_entity_poly.pdbx_strand_id
1 'polypeptide(L)'
;APIILVLPGIVALYVANQDTEFNELLLNDVGERDDSKVYGSLVRTVLPPALTGFFAAVVVGSILSTFNSVLNSSATLFSLGVYKKVINKTATTEQVVKSGRWCSALVAVFAAIGAPLIFMGRDGIFGYFQKLNGVYFIPLLAVILVGIFNKKASGQSAVISILAGLAVMMWGTFWGGDTIGAVFGSGYHFMGAVFLVVVILQLALGTKMKRPSPYVQQDAKVVDLTPWKHAKAVGIGLIAIVLVIYLIFAF
;
A
#
# COMPACT_ATOMS: atom_id res chain seq x y z
N ALA A 1 6.20 2.03 -14.72
CA ALA A 1 5.08 2.55 -13.92
C ALA A 1 5.02 4.09 -13.92
N PRO A 2 6.10 4.86 -13.65
CA PRO A 2 6.00 6.32 -13.54
C PRO A 2 5.49 6.99 -14.82
N ILE A 3 6.03 6.58 -15.98
CA ILE A 3 5.64 7.10 -17.29
C ILE A 3 4.15 6.88 -17.57
N ILE A 4 3.63 5.68 -17.31
CA ILE A 4 2.23 5.31 -17.56
C ILE A 4 1.27 6.04 -16.61
N LEU A 5 1.71 6.39 -15.40
CA LEU A 5 0.90 7.09 -14.41
C LEU A 5 0.92 8.62 -14.59
N VAL A 6 2.08 9.18 -14.95
CA VAL A 6 2.31 10.63 -14.99
C VAL A 6 1.96 11.22 -16.35
N LEU A 7 2.35 10.58 -17.46
CA LEU A 7 2.13 11.14 -18.79
C LEU A 7 0.65 11.39 -19.11
N PRO A 8 -0.30 10.46 -18.83
CA PRO A 8 -1.71 10.72 -19.10
C PRO A 8 -2.22 11.96 -18.37
N GLY A 9 -1.80 12.18 -17.11
CA GLY A 9 -2.17 13.38 -16.36
C GLY A 9 -1.65 14.66 -17.00
N ILE A 10 -0.39 14.68 -17.43
CA ILE A 10 0.22 15.83 -18.13
C ILE A 10 -0.50 16.11 -19.45
N VAL A 11 -0.79 15.07 -20.24
CA VAL A 11 -1.49 15.19 -21.52
C VAL A 11 -2.91 15.73 -21.30
N ALA A 12 -3.65 15.19 -20.33
CA ALA A 12 -4.99 15.67 -20.01
C ALA A 12 -4.97 17.15 -19.58
N LEU A 13 -3.99 17.56 -18.78
CA LEU A 13 -3.85 18.95 -18.37
C LEU A 13 -3.60 19.88 -19.58
N TYR A 14 -2.73 19.48 -20.50
CA TYR A 14 -2.47 20.22 -21.72
C TYR A 14 -3.73 20.34 -22.60
N VAL A 15 -4.46 19.24 -22.81
CA VAL A 15 -5.71 19.23 -23.58
C VAL A 15 -6.77 20.10 -22.90
N ALA A 16 -6.94 20.00 -21.58
CA ALA A 16 -7.91 20.81 -20.83
C ALA A 16 -7.62 22.32 -20.87
N ASN A 17 -6.37 22.72 -21.12
CA ASN A 17 -6.04 24.13 -21.29
C ASN A 17 -6.32 24.64 -22.71
N GLN A 18 -6.55 23.75 -23.69
CA GLN A 18 -6.82 24.09 -25.09
C GLN A 18 -8.26 23.84 -25.51
N ASP A 19 -8.93 22.91 -24.85
CA ASP A 19 -10.29 22.47 -25.16
C ASP A 19 -11.21 22.70 -23.94
N THR A 20 -12.11 23.66 -24.07
CA THR A 20 -13.08 24.03 -23.03
C THR A 20 -14.07 22.90 -22.75
N GLU A 21 -14.49 22.15 -23.78
CA GLU A 21 -15.43 21.04 -23.62
C GLU A 21 -14.77 19.91 -22.82
N PHE A 22 -13.51 19.59 -23.14
CA PHE A 22 -12.75 18.63 -22.34
C PHE A 22 -12.52 19.11 -20.91
N ASN A 23 -12.25 20.40 -20.70
CA ASN A 23 -12.07 20.96 -19.37
C ASN A 23 -13.33 20.83 -18.51
N GLU A 24 -14.52 21.05 -19.08
CA GLU A 24 -15.81 20.88 -18.39
C GLU A 24 -16.01 19.45 -17.89
N LEU A 25 -15.55 18.44 -18.63
CA LEU A 25 -15.60 17.03 -18.20
C LEU A 25 -14.76 16.73 -16.95
N LEU A 26 -13.79 17.60 -16.64
CA LEU A 26 -12.92 17.45 -15.48
C LEU A 26 -13.43 18.20 -14.26
N LEU A 27 -14.42 19.08 -14.40
CA LEU A 27 -14.88 19.90 -13.28
C LEU A 27 -15.75 19.08 -12.30
N ASN A 28 -15.62 19.37 -11.02
CA ASN A 28 -16.55 18.95 -9.98
C ASN A 28 -17.69 19.97 -9.82
N ASP A 29 -18.61 19.70 -8.89
CA ASP A 29 -19.80 20.52 -8.66
C ASP A 29 -19.50 21.96 -8.19
N VAL A 30 -18.26 22.23 -7.76
CA VAL A 30 -17.78 23.56 -7.34
C VAL A 30 -16.90 24.25 -8.39
N GLY A 31 -16.76 23.66 -9.59
CA GLY A 31 -16.01 24.24 -10.70
C GLY A 31 -14.50 24.06 -10.63
N GLU A 32 -14.01 23.16 -9.79
CA GLU A 32 -12.60 22.80 -9.69
C GLU A 32 -12.31 21.49 -10.43
N ARG A 33 -11.08 21.32 -10.93
CA ARG A 33 -10.68 20.08 -11.63
C ARG A 33 -10.57 18.91 -10.64
N ASP A 34 -11.30 17.84 -10.91
CA ASP A 34 -11.32 16.59 -10.16
C ASP A 34 -10.30 15.59 -10.74
N ASP A 35 -9.27 15.28 -9.96
CA ASP A 35 -8.20 14.37 -10.35
C ASP A 35 -8.69 12.94 -10.65
N SER A 36 -9.81 12.53 -10.04
CA SER A 36 -10.40 11.21 -10.23
C SER A 36 -11.05 11.03 -11.61
N LYS A 37 -11.49 12.12 -12.26
CA LYS A 37 -12.13 12.10 -13.58
C LYS A 37 -11.11 12.10 -14.73
N VAL A 38 -9.90 12.58 -14.49
CA VAL A 38 -8.87 12.84 -15.51
C VAL A 38 -8.60 11.66 -16.42
N TYR A 39 -8.30 10.49 -15.85
CA TYR A 39 -7.87 9.33 -16.64
C TYR A 39 -9.03 8.77 -17.49
N GLY A 40 -10.23 8.68 -16.92
CA GLY A 40 -11.41 8.19 -17.63
C GLY A 40 -11.84 9.12 -18.76
N SER A 41 -11.87 10.43 -18.49
CA SER A 41 -12.21 11.45 -19.49
C SER A 41 -11.19 11.45 -20.64
N LEU A 42 -9.89 11.39 -20.34
CA LEU A 42 -8.86 11.34 -21.39
C LEU A 42 -9.00 10.10 -22.28
N VAL A 43 -9.24 8.93 -21.69
CA VAL A 43 -9.43 7.69 -22.45
C VAL A 43 -10.65 7.79 -23.37
N ARG A 44 -11.76 8.35 -22.86
CA ARG A 44 -12.98 8.56 -23.65
C ARG A 44 -12.74 9.51 -24.83
N THR A 45 -11.93 10.55 -24.64
CA THR A 45 -11.63 11.55 -25.67
C THR A 45 -10.67 11.03 -26.74
N VAL A 46 -9.70 10.19 -26.35
CA VAL A 46 -8.66 9.69 -27.28
C VAL A 46 -9.08 8.42 -28.01
N LEU A 47 -9.87 7.54 -27.37
CA LEU A 47 -10.21 6.24 -27.95
C LEU A 47 -11.55 6.26 -28.72
N PRO A 48 -11.66 5.50 -29.83
CA PRO A 48 -12.93 5.22 -30.47
C PRO A 48 -13.92 4.51 -29.51
N PRO A 49 -15.25 4.66 -29.71
CA PRO A 49 -16.26 4.13 -28.79
C PRO A 49 -16.10 2.65 -28.42
N ALA A 50 -15.75 1.79 -29.39
CA ALA A 50 -15.53 0.37 -29.15
C ALA A 50 -14.34 0.10 -28.21
N LEU A 51 -13.26 0.88 -28.34
CA LEU A 51 -12.07 0.74 -27.49
C LEU A 51 -12.28 1.35 -26.10
N THR A 52 -13.13 2.37 -25.98
CA THR A 52 -13.57 2.92 -24.67
C THR A 52 -14.35 1.88 -23.87
N GLY A 53 -15.30 1.18 -24.51
CA GLY A 53 -16.04 0.07 -23.87
C GLY A 53 -15.13 -1.11 -23.50
N PHE A 54 -14.21 -1.49 -24.40
CA PHE A 54 -13.21 -2.52 -24.12
C PHE A 54 -12.32 -2.14 -22.93
N PHE A 55 -11.84 -0.89 -22.90
CA PHE A 55 -11.03 -0.37 -21.80
C PHE A 55 -11.77 -0.45 -20.46
N ALA A 56 -13.03 -0.02 -20.42
CA ALA A 56 -13.86 -0.12 -19.22
C ALA A 56 -13.98 -1.59 -18.74
N ALA A 57 -14.18 -2.53 -19.66
CA ALA A 57 -14.23 -3.96 -19.33
C ALA A 57 -12.89 -4.47 -18.76
N VAL A 58 -11.75 -4.06 -19.34
CA VAL A 58 -10.41 -4.42 -18.86
C VAL A 58 -10.14 -3.86 -17.46
N VAL A 59 -10.52 -2.61 -17.19
CA VAL A 59 -10.35 -1.99 -15.88
C VAL A 59 -11.18 -2.73 -14.83
N VAL A 60 -12.45 -3.01 -15.11
CA VAL A 60 -13.31 -3.80 -14.21
C VAL A 60 -12.73 -5.20 -13.98
N GLY A 61 -12.29 -5.88 -15.03
CA GLY A 61 -11.65 -7.19 -14.92
C GLY A 61 -10.37 -7.16 -14.07
N SER A 62 -9.55 -6.12 -14.21
CA SER A 62 -8.32 -5.93 -13.44
C SER A 62 -8.59 -5.65 -11.96
N ILE A 63 -9.63 -4.86 -11.66
CA ILE A 63 -10.09 -4.59 -10.29
C ILE A 63 -10.58 -5.90 -9.64
N LEU A 64 -11.43 -6.66 -10.34
CA LEU A 64 -11.95 -7.94 -9.86
C LEU A 64 -10.84 -8.97 -9.63
N SER A 65 -9.83 -9.01 -10.52
CA SER A 65 -8.66 -9.89 -10.37
C SER A 65 -7.87 -9.55 -9.10
N THR A 66 -7.58 -8.26 -8.88
CA THR A 66 -6.86 -7.79 -7.68
C THR A 66 -7.67 -8.06 -6.42
N PHE A 67 -8.97 -7.77 -6.45
CA PHE A 67 -9.89 -8.01 -5.33
C PHE A 67 -9.94 -9.50 -4.95
N ASN A 68 -10.06 -10.40 -5.93
CA ASN A 68 -10.03 -11.85 -5.70
C ASN A 68 -8.68 -12.31 -5.11
N SER A 69 -7.56 -11.75 -5.55
CA SER A 69 -6.24 -12.06 -5.01
C SER A 69 -6.10 -11.65 -3.54
N VAL A 70 -6.62 -10.48 -3.17
CA VAL A 70 -6.64 -9.99 -1.77
C VAL A 70 -7.53 -10.87 -0.90
N LEU A 71 -8.73 -11.23 -1.38
CA LEU A 71 -9.63 -12.14 -0.65
C LEU A 71 -8.98 -13.50 -0.42
N ASN A 72 -8.37 -14.10 -1.45
CA ASN A 72 -7.70 -15.39 -1.33
C ASN A 72 -6.52 -15.32 -0.34
N SER A 73 -5.68 -14.30 -0.44
CA SER A 73 -4.56 -14.12 0.49
C SER A 73 -5.04 -13.94 1.93
N SER A 74 -6.11 -13.17 2.14
CA SER A 74 -6.73 -12.99 3.47
C SER A 74 -7.31 -14.31 4.00
N ALA A 75 -7.97 -15.09 3.14
CA ALA A 75 -8.50 -16.40 3.46
C ALA A 75 -7.40 -17.36 3.94
N THR A 76 -6.28 -17.41 3.22
CA THR A 76 -5.13 -18.25 3.57
C THR A 76 -4.47 -17.79 4.86
N LEU A 77 -4.20 -16.48 5.00
CA LEU A 77 -3.62 -15.90 6.21
C LEU A 77 -4.49 -16.20 7.45
N PHE A 78 -5.81 -16.03 7.34
CA PHE A 78 -6.71 -16.33 8.45
C PHE A 78 -6.82 -17.84 8.71
N SER A 79 -7.14 -18.64 7.70
CA SER A 79 -7.43 -20.06 7.88
C SER A 79 -6.23 -20.85 8.41
N LEU A 80 -5.02 -20.61 7.88
CA LEU A 80 -3.80 -21.29 8.33
C LEU A 80 -3.13 -20.56 9.49
N GLY A 81 -3.02 -19.23 9.39
CA GLY A 81 -2.24 -18.43 10.33
C GLY A 81 -2.95 -18.13 11.65
N VAL A 82 -4.29 -18.05 11.65
CA VAL A 82 -5.09 -17.74 12.84
C VAL A 82 -5.95 -18.93 13.25
N TYR A 83 -6.82 -19.40 12.35
CA TYR A 83 -7.78 -20.46 12.67
C TYR A 83 -7.07 -21.77 13.02
N LYS A 84 -6.26 -22.34 12.12
CA LYS A 84 -5.55 -23.59 12.40
C LYS A 84 -4.47 -23.43 13.46
N LYS A 85 -3.74 -22.30 13.51
CA LYS A 85 -2.60 -22.15 14.41
C LYS A 85 -2.99 -21.79 15.85
N VAL A 86 -4.05 -21.00 16.03
CA VAL A 86 -4.43 -20.40 17.31
C VAL A 86 -5.79 -20.89 17.80
N ILE A 87 -6.82 -20.91 16.95
CA ILE A 87 -8.21 -21.19 17.37
C ILE A 87 -8.48 -22.71 17.48
N ASN A 88 -8.20 -23.47 16.43
CA ASN A 88 -8.42 -24.92 16.37
C ASN A 88 -7.20 -25.63 15.76
N LYS A 89 -6.29 -26.06 16.63
CA LYS A 89 -5.01 -26.70 16.27
C LYS A 89 -5.17 -28.06 15.60
N THR A 90 -6.29 -28.73 15.82
CA THR A 90 -6.61 -30.06 15.27
C THR A 90 -7.61 -29.98 14.12
N ALA A 91 -7.86 -28.78 13.57
CA ALA A 91 -8.82 -28.59 12.49
C ALA A 91 -8.51 -29.47 11.27
N THR A 92 -9.54 -30.13 10.75
CA THR A 92 -9.47 -30.90 9.50
C THR A 92 -9.27 -29.95 8.30
N THR A 93 -8.80 -30.47 7.17
CA THR A 93 -8.64 -29.69 5.94
C THR A 93 -9.94 -29.00 5.53
N GLU A 94 -11.08 -29.68 5.67
CA GLU A 94 -12.39 -29.12 5.34
C GLU A 94 -12.75 -27.94 6.25
N GLN A 95 -12.50 -28.05 7.56
CA GLN A 95 -12.74 -26.96 8.51
C GLN A 95 -11.88 -25.74 8.23
N VAL A 96 -10.62 -25.95 7.81
CA VAL A 96 -9.69 -24.87 7.41
C VAL A 96 -10.18 -24.18 6.13
N VAL A 97 -10.61 -24.94 5.12
CA VAL A 97 -11.16 -24.36 3.89
C VAL A 97 -12.44 -23.57 4.20
N LYS A 98 -13.34 -24.12 5.03
CA LYS A 98 -14.59 -23.46 5.42
C LYS A 98 -14.32 -22.15 6.17
N SER A 99 -13.35 -22.11 7.07
CA SER A 99 -13.00 -20.88 7.79
C SER A 99 -12.41 -19.80 6.88
N GLY A 100 -11.59 -20.19 5.89
CA GLY A 100 -11.08 -19.28 4.86
C GLY A 100 -12.19 -18.69 3.98
N ARG A 101 -13.17 -19.51 3.56
CA ARG A 101 -14.34 -19.05 2.80
C ARG A 101 -15.18 -18.04 3.58
N TRP A 102 -15.43 -18.31 4.87
CA TRP A 102 -16.14 -17.37 5.74
C TRP A 102 -15.38 -16.06 5.94
N CYS A 103 -14.07 -16.12 6.16
CA CYS A 103 -13.23 -14.92 6.24
C CYS A 103 -13.33 -14.09 4.95
N SER A 104 -13.23 -14.73 3.78
CA SER A 104 -13.38 -14.04 2.49
C SER A 104 -14.73 -13.36 2.35
N ALA A 105 -15.81 -14.08 2.68
CA ALA A 105 -17.17 -13.54 2.60
C ALA A 105 -17.35 -12.33 3.52
N LEU A 106 -16.86 -12.41 4.76
CA LEU A 106 -16.91 -11.29 5.70
C LEU A 106 -16.11 -10.09 5.20
N VAL A 107 -14.87 -10.30 4.75
CA VAL A 107 -14.03 -9.23 4.19
C VAL A 107 -14.71 -8.59 2.97
N ALA A 108 -15.31 -9.38 2.09
CA ALA A 108 -16.03 -8.88 0.93
C ALA A 108 -17.24 -8.02 1.31
N VAL A 109 -18.05 -8.47 2.30
CA VAL A 109 -19.20 -7.71 2.80
C VAL A 109 -18.75 -6.40 3.47
N PHE A 110 -17.73 -6.45 4.33
CA PHE A 110 -17.20 -5.25 4.96
C PHE A 110 -16.58 -4.29 3.94
N ALA A 111 -15.92 -4.78 2.89
CA ALA A 111 -15.40 -3.94 1.82
C ALA A 111 -16.53 -3.29 1.01
N ALA A 112 -17.58 -4.03 0.66
CA ALA A 112 -18.72 -3.53 -0.10
C ALA A 112 -19.51 -2.45 0.65
N ILE A 113 -19.64 -2.60 1.98
CA ILE A 113 -20.31 -1.60 2.84
C ILE A 113 -19.36 -0.43 3.16
N GLY A 114 -18.10 -0.73 3.48
CA GLY A 114 -17.12 0.25 3.94
C GLY A 114 -16.62 1.17 2.84
N ALA A 115 -16.47 0.69 1.60
CA ALA A 115 -15.94 1.49 0.50
C ALA A 115 -16.80 2.75 0.23
N PRO A 116 -18.14 2.67 0.06
CA PRO A 116 -18.96 3.87 -0.04
C PRO A 116 -18.88 4.78 1.19
N LEU A 117 -18.94 4.21 2.40
CA LEU A 117 -18.94 4.99 3.65
C LEU A 117 -17.64 5.80 3.86
N ILE A 118 -16.52 5.29 3.36
CA ILE A 118 -15.19 5.90 3.57
C ILE A 118 -14.84 6.89 2.44
N PHE A 119 -15.23 6.58 1.20
CA PHE A 119 -14.72 7.28 0.01
C PHE A 119 -15.77 8.08 -0.76
N MET A 120 -17.08 7.87 -0.56
CA MET A 120 -18.10 8.60 -1.30
C MET A 120 -18.10 10.09 -0.91
N GLY A 121 -18.04 10.98 -1.91
CA GLY A 121 -18.03 12.43 -1.71
C GLY A 121 -16.72 12.99 -1.11
N ARG A 122 -15.64 12.20 -1.10
CA ARG A 122 -14.33 12.63 -0.62
C ARG A 122 -13.39 12.94 -1.78
N ASP A 123 -12.93 14.19 -1.86
CA ASP A 123 -11.86 14.56 -2.78
C ASP A 123 -10.50 14.02 -2.33
N GLY A 124 -9.59 13.78 -3.29
CA GLY A 124 -8.24 13.32 -2.99
C GLY A 124 -8.19 11.92 -2.36
N ILE A 125 -9.01 10.99 -2.88
CA ILE A 125 -9.10 9.57 -2.45
C ILE A 125 -7.71 8.94 -2.32
N PHE A 126 -6.83 9.20 -3.29
CA PHE A 126 -5.47 8.67 -3.27
C PHE A 126 -4.69 9.14 -2.04
N GLY A 127 -4.68 10.45 -1.75
CA GLY A 127 -3.99 11.01 -0.59
C GLY A 127 -4.54 10.46 0.73
N TYR A 128 -5.86 10.29 0.83
CA TYR A 128 -6.46 9.66 2.00
C TYR A 128 -6.10 8.17 2.13
N PHE A 129 -6.12 7.42 1.03
CA PHE A 129 -5.69 6.02 1.01
C PHE A 129 -4.21 5.86 1.41
N GLN A 130 -3.35 6.78 0.97
CA GLN A 130 -1.95 6.81 1.39
C GLN A 130 -1.78 7.09 2.89
N LYS A 131 -2.61 7.96 3.48
CA LYS A 131 -2.64 8.17 4.93
C LYS A 131 -3.02 6.88 5.67
N LEU A 132 -4.07 6.18 5.22
CA LEU A 132 -4.48 4.89 5.79
C LEU A 132 -3.38 3.83 5.68
N ASN A 133 -2.73 3.73 4.52
CA ASN A 133 -1.60 2.83 4.28
C ASN A 133 -0.42 3.12 5.20
N GLY A 134 -0.11 4.41 5.41
CA GLY A 134 0.94 4.84 6.32
C GLY A 134 0.72 4.32 7.74
N VAL A 135 -0.52 4.27 8.22
CA VAL A 135 -0.82 3.87 9.62
C VAL A 135 -0.23 2.51 9.96
N TYR A 136 -0.38 1.52 9.09
CA TYR A 136 0.08 0.15 9.36
C TYR A 136 1.40 -0.20 8.68
N PHE A 137 1.70 0.33 7.48
CA PHE A 137 2.95 0.00 6.81
C PHE A 137 4.17 0.60 7.50
N ILE A 138 4.06 1.80 8.09
CA ILE A 138 5.22 2.47 8.70
C ILE A 138 5.76 1.69 9.91
N PRO A 139 4.95 1.32 10.93
CA PRO A 139 5.43 0.51 12.04
C PRO A 139 5.88 -0.88 11.60
N LEU A 140 5.18 -1.49 10.63
CA LEU A 140 5.50 -2.82 10.11
C LEU A 140 6.86 -2.81 9.41
N LEU A 141 7.12 -1.82 8.55
CA LEU A 141 8.39 -1.64 7.85
C LEU A 141 9.54 -1.47 8.85
N ALA A 142 9.38 -0.60 9.85
CA ALA A 142 10.39 -0.40 10.90
C ALA A 142 10.78 -1.72 11.56
N VAL A 143 9.79 -2.53 11.95
CA VAL A 143 10.05 -3.76 12.69
C VAL A 143 10.62 -4.88 11.82
N ILE A 144 10.16 -5.00 10.57
CA ILE A 144 10.73 -5.93 9.60
C ILE A 144 12.19 -5.57 9.30
N LEU A 145 12.49 -4.27 9.11
CA LEU A 145 13.84 -3.81 8.82
C LEU A 145 14.81 -4.18 9.95
N VAL A 146 14.43 -3.91 11.21
CA VAL A 146 15.21 -4.33 12.37
C VAL A 146 15.34 -5.86 12.40
N GLY A 147 14.28 -6.62 12.10
CA GLY A 147 14.33 -8.08 12.05
C GLY A 147 15.29 -8.64 11.00
N ILE A 148 15.42 -7.98 9.84
CA ILE A 148 16.33 -8.36 8.76
C ILE A 148 17.79 -8.09 9.14
N PHE A 149 18.08 -6.91 9.71
CA PHE A 149 19.46 -6.51 10.00
C PHE A 149 19.96 -6.91 11.40
N ASN A 150 19.07 -7.21 12.35
CA ASN A 150 19.40 -7.65 13.70
C ASN A 150 18.95 -9.09 13.97
N LYS A 151 19.87 -10.04 13.80
CA LYS A 151 19.64 -11.48 14.04
C LYS A 151 19.20 -11.80 15.48
N LYS A 152 19.40 -10.90 16.45
CA LYS A 152 19.00 -11.09 17.86
C LYS A 152 17.68 -10.37 18.23
N ALA A 153 17.02 -9.72 17.28
CA ALA A 153 15.71 -9.11 17.52
C ALA A 153 14.70 -10.16 18.02
N SER A 154 13.95 -9.83 19.07
CA SER A 154 12.93 -10.74 19.63
C SER A 154 11.55 -10.43 19.08
N GLY A 155 10.71 -11.46 18.98
CA GLY A 155 9.29 -11.30 18.62
C GLY A 155 8.51 -10.42 19.60
N GLN A 156 8.88 -10.41 20.88
CA GLN A 156 8.23 -9.56 21.88
C GLN A 156 8.53 -8.07 21.65
N SER A 157 9.81 -7.71 21.42
CA SER A 157 10.19 -6.32 21.10
C SER A 157 9.50 -5.83 19.82
N ALA A 158 9.38 -6.71 18.82
CA ALA A 158 8.68 -6.45 17.57
C ALA A 158 7.19 -6.14 17.79
N VAL A 159 6.47 -6.99 18.54
CA VAL A 159 5.04 -6.79 18.82
C VAL A 159 4.78 -5.48 19.57
N ILE A 160 5.55 -5.21 20.63
CA ILE A 160 5.39 -3.96 21.42
C ILE A 160 5.63 -2.73 20.53
N SER A 161 6.68 -2.77 19.70
CA SER A 161 7.04 -1.64 18.83
C SER A 161 6.02 -1.42 17.72
N ILE A 162 5.46 -2.49 17.13
CA ILE A 162 4.37 -2.39 16.15
C ILE A 162 3.12 -1.78 16.80
N LEU A 163 2.70 -2.27 17.98
CA LEU A 163 1.50 -1.75 18.65
C LEU A 163 1.66 -0.29 19.07
N ALA A 164 2.82 0.09 19.61
CA ALA A 164 3.14 1.48 19.92
C ALA A 164 3.14 2.36 18.67
N GLY A 165 3.80 1.91 17.60
CA GLY A 165 3.84 2.62 16.32
C GLY A 165 2.44 2.78 15.70
N LEU A 166 1.62 1.74 15.74
CA LEU A 166 0.23 1.78 15.27
C LEU A 166 -0.60 2.81 16.05
N ALA A 167 -0.47 2.83 17.38
CA ALA A 167 -1.17 3.78 18.24
C ALA A 167 -0.77 5.23 17.92
N VAL A 168 0.54 5.50 17.81
CA VAL A 168 1.05 6.84 17.48
C VAL A 168 0.62 7.25 16.08
N MET A 169 0.73 6.35 15.09
CA MET A 169 0.29 6.61 13.72
C MET A 169 -1.20 6.90 13.63
N MET A 170 -2.03 6.09 14.30
CA MET A 170 -3.48 6.26 14.32
C MET A 170 -3.86 7.60 14.97
N TRP A 171 -3.28 7.91 16.13
CA TRP A 171 -3.50 9.19 16.79
C TRP A 171 -3.07 10.36 15.89
N GLY A 172 -1.85 10.35 15.36
CA GLY A 172 -1.36 11.46 14.54
C GLY A 172 -2.12 11.64 13.23
N THR A 173 -2.58 10.54 12.61
CA THR A 173 -3.29 10.59 11.31
C THR A 173 -4.71 11.12 11.45
N PHE A 174 -5.42 10.78 12.53
CA PHE A 174 -6.85 11.10 12.67
C PHE A 174 -7.15 12.18 13.71
N TRP A 175 -6.30 12.34 14.74
CA TRP A 175 -6.49 13.30 15.84
C TRP A 175 -5.36 14.34 15.95
N GLY A 176 -4.24 14.15 15.23
CA GLY A 176 -3.12 15.07 15.27
C GLY A 176 -3.42 16.46 14.69
N GLY A 177 -4.33 16.55 13.71
CA GLY A 177 -4.77 17.82 13.12
C GLY A 177 -3.60 18.74 12.74
N ASP A 178 -3.72 20.01 13.10
CA ASP A 178 -2.72 21.06 12.78
C ASP A 178 -1.39 20.88 13.52
N THR A 179 -1.36 20.16 14.65
CA THR A 179 -0.11 19.96 15.41
C THR A 179 0.91 19.16 14.61
N ILE A 180 0.47 18.21 13.78
CA ILE A 180 1.36 17.45 12.90
C ILE A 180 1.98 18.35 11.83
N GLY A 181 1.18 19.23 11.23
CA GLY A 181 1.66 20.23 10.29
C GLY A 181 2.65 21.21 10.93
N ALA A 182 2.33 21.72 12.12
CA ALA A 182 3.17 22.68 12.83
C ALA A 182 4.53 22.11 13.27
N VAL A 183 4.56 20.85 13.72
CA VAL A 183 5.80 20.22 14.25
C VAL A 183 6.65 19.59 13.15
N PHE A 184 6.01 18.90 12.19
CA PHE A 184 6.73 18.11 11.18
C PHE A 184 6.72 18.73 9.78
N GLY A 185 5.94 19.78 9.54
CA GLY A 185 5.77 20.43 8.23
C GLY A 185 4.93 19.63 7.23
N SER A 186 4.91 18.30 7.32
CA SER A 186 4.07 17.44 6.49
C SER A 186 3.73 16.11 7.18
N GLY A 187 2.62 15.49 6.76
CA GLY A 187 2.26 14.14 7.21
C GLY A 187 3.29 13.07 6.82
N TYR A 188 4.04 13.27 5.73
CA TYR A 188 5.11 12.37 5.32
C TYR A 188 6.33 12.46 6.24
N HIS A 189 6.70 13.66 6.70
CA HIS A 189 7.75 13.82 7.70
C HIS A 189 7.35 13.21 9.04
N PHE A 190 6.07 13.33 9.41
CA PHE A 190 5.55 12.62 10.58
C PHE A 190 5.67 11.09 10.45
N MET A 191 5.31 10.52 9.30
CA MET A 191 5.52 9.09 9.03
C MET A 191 6.99 8.69 9.18
N GLY A 192 7.92 9.50 8.64
CA GLY A 192 9.36 9.28 8.79
C GLY A 192 9.84 9.38 10.24
N ALA A 193 9.32 10.33 11.02
CA ALA A 193 9.65 10.46 12.44
C ALA A 193 9.15 9.25 13.25
N VAL A 194 7.91 8.81 13.01
CA VAL A 194 7.36 7.62 13.67
C VAL A 194 8.14 6.36 13.31
N PHE A 195 8.53 6.21 12.04
CA PHE A 195 9.42 5.12 11.61
C PHE A 195 10.70 5.06 12.46
N LEU A 196 11.40 6.19 12.61
CA LEU A 196 12.63 6.27 13.41
C LEU A 196 12.36 5.97 14.88
N VAL A 197 11.29 6.49 15.45
CA VAL A 197 10.89 6.21 16.84
C VAL A 197 10.63 4.73 17.05
N VAL A 198 9.93 4.06 16.13
CA VAL A 198 9.66 2.61 16.21
C VAL A 198 10.95 1.80 16.11
N VAL A 199 11.88 2.17 15.21
CA VAL A 199 13.21 1.54 15.12
C VAL A 199 13.98 1.69 16.43
N ILE A 200 14.06 2.92 16.96
CA ILE A 200 14.77 3.22 18.21
C ILE A 200 14.13 2.45 19.37
N LEU A 201 12.80 2.46 19.47
CA LEU A 201 12.05 1.74 20.50
C LEU A 201 12.34 0.25 20.43
N GLN A 202 12.30 -0.36 19.25
CA GLN A 202 12.57 -1.79 19.12
C GLN A 202 14.01 -2.13 19.47
N LEU A 203 14.99 -1.32 19.06
CA LEU A 203 16.39 -1.52 19.42
C LEU A 203 16.62 -1.38 20.93
N ALA A 204 15.98 -0.37 21.55
CA ALA A 204 16.04 -0.14 22.99
C ALA A 204 15.41 -1.31 23.77
N LEU A 205 14.21 -1.77 23.40
CA LEU A 205 13.58 -2.97 23.96
C LEU A 205 14.44 -4.20 23.72
N GLY A 206 15.04 -4.29 22.54
CA GLY A 206 16.00 -5.31 22.14
C GLY A 206 17.30 -5.30 22.95
N THR A 207 17.55 -4.35 23.85
CA THR A 207 18.65 -4.46 24.82
C THR A 207 18.33 -5.42 25.96
N LYS A 208 17.07 -5.42 26.42
CA LYS A 208 16.56 -6.25 27.53
C LYS A 208 15.84 -7.52 27.05
N MET A 209 15.14 -7.43 25.93
CA MET A 209 14.31 -8.49 25.34
C MET A 209 15.03 -9.09 24.12
N LYS A 210 16.23 -9.65 24.30
CA LYS A 210 16.99 -10.27 23.20
C LYS A 210 16.52 -11.70 22.95
N ARG A 211 16.58 -12.13 21.69
CA ARG A 211 16.51 -13.56 21.38
C ARG A 211 17.74 -14.27 22.02
N PRO A 212 17.56 -15.43 22.69
CA PRO A 212 18.67 -16.14 23.31
C PRO A 212 19.78 -16.53 22.33
N SER A 213 19.40 -16.98 21.13
CA SER A 213 20.31 -17.33 20.04
C SER A 213 20.06 -16.45 18.81
N PRO A 214 21.11 -16.07 18.05
CA PRO A 214 20.93 -15.41 16.76
C PRO A 214 20.04 -16.24 15.82
N TYR A 215 19.16 -15.57 15.09
CA TYR A 215 18.39 -16.20 14.03
C TYR A 215 19.33 -16.73 12.93
N VAL A 216 19.12 -17.99 12.57
CA VAL A 216 19.77 -18.63 11.43
C VAL A 216 18.69 -18.85 10.39
N GLN A 217 18.86 -18.24 9.22
CA GLN A 217 17.97 -18.45 8.10
C GLN A 217 18.05 -19.91 7.66
N GLN A 218 16.90 -20.59 7.66
CA GLN A 218 16.79 -21.95 7.16
C GLN A 218 16.33 -21.86 5.71
N ASP A 219 17.16 -22.32 4.79
CA ASP A 219 16.78 -22.49 3.40
C ASP A 219 16.15 -23.87 3.22
N ALA A 220 14.88 -23.90 2.81
CA ALA A 220 14.17 -25.14 2.50
C ALA A 220 14.68 -25.80 1.20
N LYS A 221 15.51 -25.09 0.41
CA LYS A 221 16.07 -25.52 -0.89
C LYS A 221 15.03 -25.96 -1.91
N VAL A 222 13.80 -25.46 -1.76
CA VAL A 222 12.66 -25.78 -2.65
C VAL A 222 12.76 -24.99 -3.96
N VAL A 223 13.47 -23.87 -3.96
CA VAL A 223 13.62 -22.96 -5.11
C VAL A 223 15.07 -22.52 -5.24
N ASP A 224 15.58 -22.43 -6.47
CA ASP A 224 16.91 -21.88 -6.74
C ASP A 224 16.93 -20.37 -6.42
N LEU A 225 17.80 -20.00 -5.47
CA LEU A 225 18.00 -18.62 -5.03
C LEU A 225 19.18 -17.94 -5.73
N THR A 226 19.81 -18.59 -6.73
CA THR A 226 20.91 -18.04 -7.49
C THR A 226 20.46 -16.74 -8.19
N PRO A 227 21.08 -15.59 -7.90
CA PRO A 227 20.68 -14.33 -8.51
C PRO A 227 20.87 -14.38 -10.03
N TRP A 228 19.89 -13.86 -10.77
CA TRP A 228 19.98 -13.76 -12.22
C TRP A 228 21.23 -12.96 -12.64
N LYS A 229 22.00 -13.48 -13.61
CA LYS A 229 23.28 -12.93 -14.05
C LYS A 229 23.26 -11.42 -14.38
N HIS A 230 22.14 -10.91 -14.90
CA HIS A 230 22.00 -9.50 -15.29
C HIS A 230 21.34 -8.64 -14.21
N ALA A 231 21.00 -9.19 -13.04
CA ALA A 231 20.30 -8.48 -11.97
C ALA A 231 21.03 -7.19 -11.55
N LYS A 232 22.36 -7.23 -11.42
CA LYS A 232 23.16 -6.06 -11.08
C LYS A 232 23.15 -5.00 -12.18
N ALA A 233 23.36 -5.42 -13.43
CA ALA A 233 23.41 -4.51 -14.58
C ALA A 233 22.05 -3.81 -14.79
N VAL A 234 20.96 -4.59 -14.77
CA VAL A 234 19.59 -4.04 -14.87
C VAL A 234 19.27 -3.16 -13.67
N GLY A 235 19.67 -3.56 -12.45
CA GLY A 235 19.49 -2.74 -11.25
C GLY A 235 20.16 -1.37 -11.34
N ILE A 236 21.42 -1.32 -11.77
CA ILE A 236 22.16 -0.06 -11.99
C ILE A 236 21.47 0.77 -13.08
N GLY A 237 21.06 0.15 -14.18
CA GLY A 237 20.33 0.83 -15.26
C GLY A 237 19.02 1.46 -14.77
N LEU A 238 18.25 0.73 -13.96
CA LEU A 238 17.01 1.25 -13.36
C LEU A 238 17.28 2.43 -12.41
N ILE A 239 18.31 2.36 -11.56
CA ILE A 239 18.70 3.47 -10.68
C ILE A 239 19.08 4.70 -11.51
N ALA A 240 19.89 4.51 -12.55
CA ALA A 240 20.28 5.61 -13.44
C ALA A 240 19.07 6.25 -14.12
N ILE A 241 18.13 5.45 -14.65
CA ILE A 241 16.89 5.96 -15.25
C ILE A 241 16.09 6.81 -14.24
N VAL A 242 15.93 6.33 -13.01
CA VAL A 242 15.21 7.06 -11.96
C VAL A 242 15.90 8.39 -11.64
N LEU A 243 17.23 8.39 -11.52
CA LEU A 243 18.00 9.62 -11.27
C LEU A 243 17.88 10.60 -12.44
N VAL A 244 17.94 10.12 -13.69
CA VAL A 244 17.77 10.97 -14.88
C VAL A 244 16.38 11.59 -14.92
N ILE A 245 15.32 10.81 -14.67
CA ILE A 245 13.96 11.34 -14.58
C ILE A 245 13.90 12.44 -13.51
N TYR A 246 14.44 12.19 -12.31
CA TYR A 246 14.45 13.19 -11.25
C TYR A 246 15.20 14.46 -11.66
N LEU A 247 16.39 14.34 -12.24
CA LEU A 247 17.18 15.49 -12.68
C LEU A 247 16.51 16.29 -13.81
N ILE A 248 15.79 15.63 -14.72
CA ILE A 248 15.09 16.32 -15.81
C ILE A 248 13.89 17.13 -15.29
N PHE A 249 13.16 16.61 -14.29
CA PHE A 249 11.92 17.21 -13.79
C PHE A 249 12.08 18.00 -12.48
N ALA A 250 13.27 17.98 -11.86
CA ALA A 250 13.57 18.76 -10.64
C ALA A 250 13.97 20.21 -10.93
N PHE A 251 14.24 20.56 -12.19
CA PHE A 251 14.53 21.91 -12.68
C PHE A 251 13.50 22.31 -13.74
#